data_AF-A0AB36F3Z7-F1
#
_entry.id   AF-A0AB36F3Z7-F1
#
_cell.length_a   1.000
_cell.length_b   1.000
_cell.length_c   1.000
_cell.angle_alpha   90.00
_cell.angle_beta   90.00
_cell.angle_gamma   90.00
#
_symmetry.space_group_name_H-M   'P 1'
#
loop_
_entity.id
_entity.type
_entity.pdbx_description
1 polymer ?
#
loop_
_entity_poly.entity_id
_entity_poly.type
_entity_poly.pdbx_seq_one_letter_code
_entity_poly.pdbx_strand_id
1 'polypeptide(L)'
;MSEITSPAACVQINASHKRDNSDFEIISVTESLSHSKRVHFLLVETQTREYVQQVGDKTHVEASIDVKATYLYGHPYGHREGMVVSTMGGNFRSYNNSVKLTNGSVMIESALRGLHIGTYLFHKITSWAKSFDPSARIVPIMVIAGDAGPENRERRNKLYTNSGIRFIWTDTPGAGGRSAPDLTVADLAPYSHWPNIEPCYGFSALSQAWRELDVIREKASRLKASKAYYRKHYNSVSKRLSAITTMLNWPLCIVTFVFGLLLARGIGWYQGFGF
;
A
#
# COMPACT_ATOMS: atom_id res chain seq x y z
N MET A 1 33.05 -16.23 40.45
CA MET A 1 31.84 -15.90 39.65
C MET A 1 32.34 -15.53 38.26
N SER A 2 32.21 -16.45 37.30
CA SER A 2 32.66 -16.25 35.92
C SER A 2 31.53 -15.63 35.09
N GLU A 3 31.74 -14.39 34.63
CA GLU A 3 30.91 -13.75 33.62
C GLU A 3 30.99 -14.53 32.31
N ILE A 4 29.83 -14.94 31.80
CA ILE A 4 29.68 -15.50 30.45
C ILE A 4 29.57 -14.31 29.50
N THR A 5 30.68 -13.92 28.88
CA THR A 5 30.68 -12.96 27.78
C THR A 5 30.11 -13.64 26.54
N SER A 6 28.84 -13.33 26.24
CA SER A 6 28.24 -13.66 24.95
C SER A 6 28.93 -12.84 23.85
N PRO A 7 29.50 -13.45 22.79
CA PRO A 7 30.08 -12.67 21.71
C PRO A 7 28.96 -11.95 20.97
N ALA A 8 28.97 -10.62 21.02
CA ALA A 8 28.16 -9.78 20.15
C ALA A 8 28.55 -10.10 18.70
N ALA A 9 27.71 -10.88 18.01
CA ALA A 9 27.86 -11.15 16.59
C ALA A 9 27.65 -9.84 15.82
N CYS A 10 28.74 -9.11 15.59
CA CYS A 10 28.76 -7.96 14.69
C CYS A 10 28.60 -8.49 13.26
N VAL A 11 27.36 -8.60 12.79
CA VAL A 11 27.07 -8.95 11.41
C VAL A 11 27.37 -7.72 10.55
N GLN A 12 28.56 -7.70 9.93
CA GLN A 12 28.90 -6.68 8.94
C GLN A 12 28.09 -6.91 7.67
N ILE A 13 27.11 -6.03 7.42
CA ILE A 13 26.32 -6.01 6.19
C ILE A 13 27.07 -5.15 5.20
N ASN A 14 27.65 -5.77 4.17
CA ASN A 14 28.58 -5.09 3.27
C ASN A 14 27.87 -4.33 2.14
N ALA A 15 26.66 -4.76 1.76
CA ALA A 15 25.83 -4.06 0.80
C ALA A 15 24.37 -4.54 0.90
N SER A 16 23.42 -3.61 0.76
CA SER A 16 22.00 -3.93 0.61
C SER A 16 21.44 -3.22 -0.62
N HIS A 17 20.77 -3.96 -1.49
CA HIS A 17 20.11 -3.42 -2.67
C HIS A 17 18.60 -3.73 -2.59
N LYS A 18 17.77 -2.73 -2.91
CA LYS A 18 16.31 -2.84 -2.91
C LYS A 18 15.77 -2.51 -4.30
N ARG A 19 14.96 -3.40 -4.86
CA ARG A 19 14.24 -3.20 -6.13
C ARG A 19 12.74 -3.32 -5.86
N ASP A 20 11.99 -2.28 -6.19
CA ASP A 20 10.53 -2.27 -6.13
C ASP A 20 9.99 -2.11 -7.56
N ASN A 21 9.04 -2.94 -7.96
CA ASN A 21 8.36 -2.84 -9.26
C ASN A 21 6.84 -2.94 -9.06
N SER A 22 6.09 -2.10 -9.75
CA SER A 22 4.63 -2.04 -9.67
C SER A 22 4.04 -2.10 -11.08
N ASP A 23 3.22 -3.11 -11.31
CA ASP A 23 2.46 -3.30 -12.55
C ASP A 23 0.96 -3.10 -12.27
N PHE A 24 0.28 -2.51 -13.25
CA PHE A 24 -1.14 -2.17 -13.16
C PHE A 24 -1.85 -2.70 -14.39
N GLU A 25 -2.86 -3.51 -14.16
CA GLU A 25 -3.66 -4.10 -15.22
C GLU A 25 -5.14 -3.88 -14.93
N ILE A 26 -5.92 -3.53 -15.95
CA ILE A 26 -7.37 -3.53 -15.85
C ILE A 26 -7.88 -4.78 -16.55
N ILE A 27 -8.71 -5.55 -15.86
CA ILE A 27 -9.38 -6.73 -16.40
C ILE A 27 -10.88 -6.50 -16.46
N SER A 28 -11.53 -6.99 -17.51
CA SER A 28 -12.97 -7.20 -17.54
C SER A 28 -13.26 -8.62 -17.08
N VAL A 29 -14.27 -8.76 -16.23
CA VAL A 29 -14.74 -10.03 -15.69
C VAL A 29 -16.20 -10.16 -16.06
N THR A 30 -16.52 -11.10 -16.93
CA THR A 30 -17.89 -11.36 -17.37
C THR A 30 -18.54 -12.39 -16.46
N GLU A 31 -19.73 -12.06 -15.97
CA GLU A 31 -20.63 -12.98 -15.28
C GLU A 31 -21.76 -13.33 -16.24
N SER A 32 -21.92 -14.63 -16.53
CA SER A 32 -23.02 -15.14 -17.37
C SER A 32 -24.14 -15.63 -16.47
N LEU A 33 -25.28 -14.94 -16.49
CA LEU A 33 -26.51 -15.31 -15.82
C LEU A 33 -27.49 -15.92 -16.83
N SER A 34 -28.49 -16.67 -16.36
CA SER A 34 -29.45 -17.40 -17.22
C SER A 34 -30.12 -16.54 -18.30
N HIS A 35 -30.27 -15.22 -18.08
CA HIS A 35 -30.92 -14.29 -19.01
C HIS A 35 -30.15 -12.98 -19.23
N SER A 36 -28.94 -12.81 -18.69
CA SER A 36 -28.16 -11.59 -18.86
C SER A 36 -26.66 -11.82 -18.73
N LYS A 37 -25.87 -10.90 -19.28
CA LYS A 37 -24.42 -10.83 -19.05
C LYS A 37 -24.12 -9.58 -18.25
N ARG A 38 -23.34 -9.73 -17.19
CA ARG A 38 -22.81 -8.60 -16.41
C ARG A 38 -21.31 -8.54 -16.63
N VAL A 39 -20.78 -7.33 -16.71
CA VAL A 39 -19.34 -7.11 -16.84
C VAL A 39 -18.89 -6.26 -15.67
N HIS A 40 -17.83 -6.72 -15.02
CA HIS A 40 -17.17 -6.06 -13.91
C HIS A 40 -15.75 -5.71 -14.33
N PHE A 41 -15.35 -4.47 -14.10
CA PHE A 41 -13.99 -4.00 -14.35
C PHE A 41 -13.24 -3.96 -13.03
N LEU A 42 -12.08 -4.62 -12.99
CA LEU A 42 -11.21 -4.65 -11.82
C LEU A 42 -9.83 -4.12 -12.18
N LEU A 43 -9.26 -3.31 -11.29
CA LEU A 43 -7.85 -2.95 -11.31
C LEU A 43 -7.08 -4.00 -10.53
N VAL A 44 -6.12 -4.64 -11.18
CA VAL A 44 -5.18 -5.58 -10.57
C VAL A 44 -3.83 -4.90 -10.47
N GLU A 45 -3.43 -4.59 -9.24
CA GLU A 45 -2.13 -4.02 -8.90
C GLU A 45 -1.21 -5.17 -8.49
N THR A 46 -0.05 -5.31 -9.15
CA THR A 46 0.97 -6.31 -8.79
C THR A 46 2.23 -5.58 -8.35
N GLN A 47 2.54 -5.64 -7.06
CA GLN A 47 3.76 -5.08 -6.49
C GLN A 47 4.74 -6.20 -6.20
N THR A 48 5.96 -6.08 -6.69
CA THR A 48 7.06 -6.99 -6.36
C THR A 48 8.17 -6.20 -5.69
N ARG A 49 8.74 -6.78 -4.64
CA ARG A 49 9.88 -6.21 -3.93
C ARG A 49 10.96 -7.26 -3.83
N GLU A 50 12.19 -6.86 -4.07
CA GLU A 50 13.36 -7.71 -3.96
C GLU A 50 14.38 -6.99 -3.09
N TYR A 51 14.85 -7.67 -2.06
CA TYR A 51 15.86 -7.22 -1.14
C TYR A 51 17.04 -8.19 -1.20
N VAL A 52 18.20 -7.66 -1.59
CA VAL A 52 19.44 -8.43 -1.66
C VAL A 52 20.37 -7.89 -0.59
N GLN A 53 20.82 -8.76 0.29
CA GLN A 53 21.73 -8.47 1.39
C GLN A 53 22.98 -9.34 1.27
N GLN A 54 24.15 -8.70 1.27
CA GLN A 54 25.43 -9.40 1.33
C GLN A 54 25.90 -9.47 2.78
N VAL A 55 26.05 -10.67 3.31
CA VAL A 55 26.56 -10.93 4.66
C VAL A 55 27.79 -11.83 4.55
N GLY A 56 28.98 -11.23 4.67
CA GLY A 56 30.24 -11.90 4.31
C GLY A 56 30.24 -12.32 2.85
N ASP A 57 30.52 -13.60 2.59
CA ASP A 57 30.50 -14.21 1.24
C ASP A 57 29.12 -14.74 0.82
N LYS A 58 28.10 -14.63 1.69
CA LYS A 58 26.76 -15.14 1.40
C LYS A 58 25.84 -14.02 0.92
N THR A 59 25.20 -14.25 -0.22
CA THR A 59 24.12 -13.43 -0.73
C THR A 59 22.78 -13.96 -0.22
N HIS A 60 22.08 -13.16 0.57
CA HIS A 60 20.72 -13.41 0.97
C HIS A 60 19.76 -12.59 0.10
N VAL A 61 18.91 -13.28 -0.63
CA VAL A 61 17.79 -12.70 -1.37
C VAL A 61 16.49 -12.96 -0.61
N GLU A 62 15.72 -11.91 -0.39
CA GLU A 62 14.32 -11.97 0.00
C GLU A 62 13.50 -11.29 -1.09
N ALA A 63 12.42 -11.93 -1.51
CA ALA A 63 11.51 -11.32 -2.47
C ALA A 63 10.07 -11.46 -1.98
N SER A 64 9.23 -10.47 -2.29
CA SER A 64 7.81 -10.52 -2.00
C SER A 64 7.01 -10.09 -3.21
N ILE A 65 5.82 -10.66 -3.34
CA ILE A 65 4.80 -10.23 -4.29
C ILE A 65 3.52 -9.92 -3.51
N ASP A 66 2.88 -8.82 -3.83
CA ASP A 66 1.54 -8.46 -3.36
C ASP A 66 0.68 -8.15 -4.58
N VAL A 67 -0.42 -8.87 -4.73
CA VAL A 67 -1.38 -8.73 -5.82
C VAL A 67 -2.71 -8.30 -5.22
N LYS A 68 -3.19 -7.13 -5.59
CA LYS A 68 -4.43 -6.54 -5.08
C LYS A 68 -5.41 -6.32 -6.23
N ALA A 69 -6.63 -6.80 -6.05
CA ALA A 69 -7.74 -6.52 -6.96
C ALA A 69 -8.69 -5.49 -6.34
N THR A 70 -8.95 -4.41 -7.07
CA THR A 70 -9.84 -3.32 -6.67
C THR A 70 -10.98 -3.22 -7.68
N TYR A 71 -12.22 -3.15 -7.21
CA TYR A 71 -13.39 -2.98 -8.06
C TYR A 71 -13.40 -1.57 -8.63
N LEU A 72 -13.42 -1.43 -9.96
CA LEU A 72 -13.48 -0.11 -10.61
C LEU A 72 -14.92 0.27 -10.93
N TYR A 73 -15.59 -0.53 -11.74
CA TYR A 73 -16.90 -0.18 -12.31
C TYR A 73 -17.59 -1.45 -12.83
N GLY A 74 -18.92 -1.43 -12.93
CA GLY A 74 -19.68 -2.56 -13.47
C GLY A 74 -21.14 -2.49 -13.09
N HIS A 75 -21.84 -3.63 -13.21
CA HIS A 75 -23.27 -3.67 -12.92
C HIS A 75 -23.60 -3.25 -11.46
N PRO A 76 -24.63 -2.41 -11.23
CA PRO A 76 -24.72 -1.50 -10.07
C PRO A 76 -25.17 -2.14 -8.73
N TYR A 77 -25.30 -3.45 -8.64
CA TYR A 77 -25.86 -4.07 -7.43
C TYR A 77 -24.76 -4.45 -6.42
N GLY A 78 -24.58 -3.59 -5.41
CA GLY A 78 -23.93 -3.96 -4.15
C GLY A 78 -22.42 -3.71 -4.03
N HIS A 79 -21.77 -3.18 -5.06
CA HIS A 79 -20.32 -2.93 -5.05
C HIS A 79 -20.00 -1.45 -5.12
N ARG A 80 -19.07 -1.01 -4.28
CA ARG A 80 -18.55 0.35 -4.29
C ARG A 80 -17.29 0.39 -5.16
N GLU A 81 -17.22 1.38 -6.03
CA GLU A 81 -15.98 1.72 -6.74
C GLU A 81 -14.86 1.96 -5.73
N GLY A 82 -13.66 1.45 -6.01
CA GLY A 82 -12.53 1.49 -5.09
C GLY A 82 -12.55 0.44 -3.97
N MET A 83 -13.58 -0.41 -3.88
CA MET A 83 -13.62 -1.51 -2.91
C MET A 83 -12.55 -2.56 -3.25
N VAL A 84 -11.82 -3.02 -2.23
CA VAL A 84 -10.86 -4.12 -2.38
C VAL A 84 -11.64 -5.44 -2.51
N VAL A 85 -11.51 -6.09 -3.66
CA VAL A 85 -12.13 -7.39 -3.95
C VAL A 85 -11.35 -8.52 -3.30
N SER A 86 -10.02 -8.43 -3.36
CA SER A 86 -9.11 -9.43 -2.83
C SER A 86 -7.70 -8.88 -2.73
N THR A 87 -6.91 -9.42 -1.80
CA THR A 87 -5.46 -9.25 -1.75
C THR A 87 -4.83 -10.62 -1.55
N MET A 88 -3.84 -10.94 -2.37
CA MET A 88 -3.01 -12.12 -2.24
C MET A 88 -1.55 -11.70 -2.27
N GLY A 89 -0.68 -12.54 -1.73
CA GLY A 89 0.74 -12.24 -1.76
C GLY A 89 1.55 -13.45 -1.38
N GLY A 90 2.84 -13.38 -1.65
CA GLY A 90 3.79 -14.44 -1.38
C GLY A 90 5.14 -13.87 -0.98
N ASN A 91 5.99 -14.73 -0.42
CA ASN A 91 7.34 -14.36 -0.04
C ASN A 91 8.33 -15.50 -0.36
N PHE A 92 9.49 -15.15 -0.88
CA PHE A 92 10.63 -16.03 -1.09
C PHE A 92 11.73 -15.65 -0.11
N ARG A 93 12.37 -16.66 0.46
CA ARG A 93 13.51 -16.53 1.38
C ARG A 93 14.60 -17.48 0.94
N SER A 94 15.74 -16.93 0.52
CA SER A 94 16.91 -17.71 0.09
C SER A 94 17.54 -18.54 1.20
N TYR A 95 17.54 -18.06 2.46
CA TYR A 95 18.26 -18.73 3.56
C TYR A 95 17.77 -20.15 3.86
N ASN A 96 16.49 -20.41 3.61
CA ASN A 96 15.86 -21.73 3.77
C ASN A 96 15.30 -22.27 2.45
N ASN A 97 15.67 -21.63 1.34
CA ASN A 97 15.19 -21.91 -0.01
C ASN A 97 13.68 -22.20 -0.05
N SER A 98 12.87 -21.28 0.47
CA SER A 98 11.42 -21.49 0.61
C SER A 98 10.60 -20.38 -0.03
N VAL A 99 9.46 -20.79 -0.60
CA VAL A 99 8.47 -19.91 -1.21
C VAL A 99 7.13 -20.09 -0.50
N LYS A 100 6.58 -19.02 0.03
CA LYS A 100 5.21 -18.94 0.53
C LYS A 100 4.32 -18.36 -0.54
N LEU A 101 3.19 -19.01 -0.82
CA LEU A 101 2.26 -18.61 -1.88
C LEU A 101 1.05 -17.81 -1.37
N THR A 102 0.92 -17.65 -0.05
CA THR A 102 -0.16 -16.87 0.56
C THR A 102 0.38 -16.05 1.73
N ASN A 103 -0.06 -14.79 1.85
CA ASN A 103 0.26 -13.92 2.98
C ASN A 103 -0.79 -14.01 4.11
N GLY A 104 -1.38 -15.20 4.29
CA GLY A 104 -2.45 -15.45 5.25
C GLY A 104 -3.72 -15.96 4.57
N SER A 105 -4.87 -15.47 5.03
CA SER A 105 -6.18 -15.87 4.53
C SER A 105 -6.42 -15.34 3.12
N VAL A 106 -6.82 -16.24 2.21
CA VAL A 106 -7.23 -15.88 0.84
C VAL A 106 -8.73 -15.63 0.84
N MET A 107 -9.12 -14.36 0.70
CA MET A 107 -10.52 -13.94 0.76
C MET A 107 -10.91 -13.22 -0.53
N ILE A 108 -12.04 -13.61 -1.11
CA ILE A 108 -12.70 -12.91 -2.21
C ILE A 108 -14.01 -12.34 -1.69
N GLU A 109 -14.31 -11.10 -2.07
CA GLU A 109 -15.60 -10.46 -1.85
C GLU A 109 -16.74 -11.41 -2.26
N SER A 110 -17.71 -11.60 -1.36
CA SER A 110 -18.70 -12.67 -1.43
C SER A 110 -19.48 -12.73 -2.74
N ALA A 111 -19.93 -11.58 -3.22
CA ALA A 111 -20.72 -11.47 -4.45
C ALA A 111 -19.87 -11.58 -5.74
N LEU A 112 -18.54 -11.60 -5.65
CA LEU A 112 -17.62 -11.79 -6.79
C LEU A 112 -16.94 -13.17 -6.77
N ARG A 113 -17.35 -14.07 -5.86
CA ARG A 113 -16.86 -15.45 -5.80
C ARG A 113 -17.34 -16.25 -7.01
N GLY A 114 -16.51 -17.17 -7.47
CA GLY A 114 -16.84 -18.04 -8.61
C GLY A 114 -16.56 -17.42 -10.00
N LEU A 115 -16.18 -16.13 -10.06
CA LEU A 115 -15.85 -15.46 -11.32
C LEU A 115 -14.37 -15.59 -11.74
N HIS A 116 -13.68 -16.63 -11.28
CA HIS A 116 -12.25 -16.90 -11.52
C HIS A 116 -11.25 -15.81 -11.05
N ILE A 117 -11.70 -14.74 -10.39
CA ILE A 117 -10.81 -13.67 -9.86
C ILE A 117 -9.74 -14.26 -8.94
N GLY A 118 -10.11 -15.13 -8.00
CA GLY A 118 -9.13 -15.76 -7.12
C GLY A 118 -8.07 -16.57 -7.87
N THR A 119 -8.50 -17.31 -8.90
CA THR A 119 -7.61 -18.08 -9.78
C THR A 119 -6.67 -17.18 -10.56
N TYR A 120 -7.18 -16.04 -11.06
CA TYR A 120 -6.38 -15.05 -11.78
C TYR A 120 -5.28 -14.44 -10.91
N LEU A 121 -5.61 -14.04 -9.67
CA LEU A 121 -4.61 -13.48 -8.75
C LEU A 121 -3.60 -14.55 -8.33
N PHE A 122 -4.06 -15.77 -8.04
CA PHE A 122 -3.17 -16.87 -7.65
C PHE A 122 -2.28 -17.34 -8.81
N HIS A 123 -2.73 -17.22 -10.06
CA HIS A 123 -1.88 -17.39 -11.24
C HIS A 123 -0.69 -16.43 -11.22
N LYS A 124 -0.90 -15.13 -10.94
CA LYS A 124 0.22 -14.17 -10.83
C LYS A 124 1.22 -14.57 -9.74
N ILE A 125 0.73 -15.04 -8.59
CA ILE A 125 1.60 -15.53 -7.50
C ILE A 125 2.40 -16.77 -7.91
N THR A 126 1.75 -17.75 -8.54
CA THR A 126 2.40 -19.00 -8.94
C THR A 126 3.35 -18.81 -10.12
N SER A 127 3.03 -17.92 -11.07
CA SER A 127 3.92 -17.47 -12.14
C SER A 127 5.15 -16.75 -11.58
N TRP A 128 4.97 -15.88 -10.59
CA TRP A 128 6.09 -15.25 -9.88
C TRP A 128 6.96 -16.30 -9.15
N ALA A 129 6.33 -17.24 -8.43
CA ALA A 129 7.04 -18.29 -7.70
C ALA A 129 7.89 -19.18 -8.63
N LYS A 130 7.42 -19.44 -9.85
CA LYS A 130 8.14 -20.21 -10.88
C LYS A 130 9.44 -19.56 -11.35
N SER A 131 9.68 -18.28 -11.05
CA SER A 131 10.95 -17.62 -11.39
C SER A 131 12.11 -18.00 -10.47
N PHE A 132 11.84 -18.65 -9.32
CA PHE A 132 12.85 -19.10 -8.38
C PHE A 132 13.33 -20.54 -8.68
N ASP A 133 14.35 -20.97 -7.93
CA ASP A 133 14.90 -22.33 -8.01
C ASP A 133 13.79 -23.39 -7.97
N PRO A 134 13.68 -24.29 -8.97
CA PRO A 134 12.68 -25.36 -8.99
C PRO A 134 12.70 -26.25 -7.74
N SER A 135 13.84 -26.38 -7.07
CA SER A 135 14.01 -27.17 -5.84
C SER A 135 13.54 -26.44 -4.57
N ALA A 136 13.20 -25.16 -4.65
CA ALA A 136 12.74 -24.38 -3.51
C ALA A 136 11.44 -24.96 -2.96
N ARG A 137 11.36 -25.10 -1.64
CA ARG A 137 10.23 -25.72 -0.95
C ARG A 137 9.06 -24.77 -0.85
N ILE A 138 7.85 -25.27 -1.10
CA ILE A 138 6.63 -24.51 -0.84
C ILE A 138 6.31 -24.59 0.64
N VAL A 139 6.17 -23.44 1.29
CA VAL A 139 5.72 -23.36 2.68
C VAL A 139 4.30 -23.93 2.76
N PRO A 140 4.02 -24.89 3.67
CA PRO A 140 2.72 -25.55 3.72
C PRO A 140 1.55 -24.59 3.87
N ILE A 141 0.54 -24.76 3.02
CA ILE A 141 -0.72 -24.03 3.07
C ILE A 141 -1.69 -24.82 3.96
N MET A 142 -2.23 -24.16 4.98
CA MET A 142 -3.26 -24.73 5.85
C MET A 142 -4.64 -24.30 5.37
N VAL A 143 -5.57 -25.25 5.33
CA VAL A 143 -6.99 -24.97 5.11
C VAL A 143 -7.79 -25.60 6.24
N ILE A 144 -8.73 -24.85 6.81
CA ILE A 144 -9.53 -25.30 7.95
C ILE A 144 -10.94 -25.73 7.50
N ALA A 145 -11.53 -26.66 8.26
CA ALA A 145 -12.86 -27.19 7.99
C ALA A 145 -13.96 -26.13 8.13
N GLY A 146 -13.78 -25.15 9.04
CA GLY A 146 -14.74 -24.06 9.24
C GLY A 146 -14.99 -23.22 7.98
N ASP A 147 -13.99 -23.10 7.11
CA ASP A 147 -14.12 -22.39 5.83
C ASP A 147 -14.74 -23.27 4.73
N ALA A 148 -14.88 -24.57 4.95
CA ALA A 148 -15.30 -25.54 3.94
C ALA A 148 -16.82 -25.75 3.89
N GLY A 149 -17.59 -24.65 3.85
CA GLY A 149 -19.02 -24.70 3.58
C GLY A 149 -19.33 -25.38 2.23
N PRO A 150 -20.57 -25.86 2.01
CA PRO A 150 -20.92 -26.72 0.87
C PRO A 150 -20.45 -26.18 -0.49
N GLU A 151 -20.65 -24.88 -0.74
CA GLU A 151 -20.23 -24.21 -1.97
C GLU A 151 -18.76 -23.78 -2.00
N ASN A 152 -18.18 -23.48 -0.83
CA ASN A 152 -16.80 -22.97 -0.75
C ASN A 152 -15.77 -24.09 -0.84
N ARG A 153 -16.10 -25.27 -0.30
CA ARG A 153 -15.18 -26.41 -0.23
C ARG A 153 -14.61 -26.76 -1.60
N GLU A 154 -15.47 -27.03 -2.57
CA GLU A 154 -15.05 -27.46 -3.90
C GLU A 154 -14.33 -26.33 -4.64
N ARG A 155 -14.89 -25.11 -4.61
CA ARG A 155 -14.30 -23.94 -5.28
C ARG A 155 -12.91 -23.60 -4.75
N ARG A 156 -12.73 -23.56 -3.42
CA ARG A 156 -11.44 -23.31 -2.76
C ARG A 156 -10.43 -24.40 -3.11
N ASN A 157 -10.85 -25.66 -3.10
CA ASN A 157 -9.92 -26.76 -3.40
C ASN A 157 -9.49 -26.73 -4.86
N LYS A 158 -10.41 -26.46 -5.81
CA LYS A 158 -10.10 -26.29 -7.23
C LYS A 158 -9.06 -25.20 -7.48
N LEU A 159 -9.15 -24.07 -6.78
CA LEU A 159 -8.14 -23.00 -6.87
C LEU A 159 -6.72 -23.54 -6.66
N TYR A 160 -6.52 -24.29 -5.57
CA TYR A 160 -5.21 -24.80 -5.22
C TYR A 160 -4.78 -26.00 -6.07
N THR A 161 -5.68 -26.95 -6.32
CA THR A 161 -5.35 -28.17 -7.08
C THR A 161 -5.03 -27.86 -8.53
N ASN A 162 -5.74 -26.89 -9.13
CA ASN A 162 -5.43 -26.41 -10.49
C ASN A 162 -4.02 -25.82 -10.56
N SER A 163 -3.50 -25.34 -9.43
CA SER A 163 -2.15 -24.78 -9.32
C SER A 163 -1.07 -25.80 -8.93
N GLY A 164 -1.38 -27.10 -8.94
CA GLY A 164 -0.45 -28.17 -8.58
C GLY A 164 -0.33 -28.42 -7.07
N ILE A 165 -1.11 -27.73 -6.24
CA ILE A 165 -1.06 -27.90 -4.80
C ILE A 165 -1.84 -29.15 -4.39
N ARG A 166 -1.11 -30.14 -3.87
CA ARG A 166 -1.66 -31.37 -3.30
C ARG A 166 -1.90 -31.20 -1.81
N PHE A 167 -3.03 -31.68 -1.30
CA PHE A 167 -3.36 -31.62 0.13
C PHE A 167 -3.37 -33.01 0.78
N ILE A 168 -2.92 -33.04 2.03
CA ILE A 168 -3.11 -34.11 2.99
C ILE A 168 -4.27 -33.66 3.88
N TRP A 169 -5.41 -34.32 3.75
CA TRP A 169 -6.63 -34.03 4.51
C TRP A 169 -6.58 -34.68 5.89
N THR A 170 -7.09 -34.00 6.92
CA THR A 170 -7.08 -34.53 8.30
C THR A 170 -8.20 -35.53 8.53
N ASP A 171 -9.45 -35.11 8.29
CA ASP A 171 -10.64 -35.93 8.57
C ASP A 171 -11.44 -36.14 7.28
N THR A 172 -12.25 -35.15 6.92
CA THR A 172 -13.08 -35.19 5.72
C THR A 172 -12.29 -34.67 4.52
N PRO A 173 -12.16 -35.44 3.43
CA PRO A 173 -11.50 -34.99 2.22
C PRO A 173 -12.04 -33.64 1.74
N GLY A 174 -11.11 -32.72 1.48
CA GLY A 174 -11.41 -31.39 1.03
C GLY A 174 -11.90 -30.42 2.11
N ALA A 175 -12.18 -30.84 3.33
CA ALA A 175 -12.68 -29.95 4.38
C ALA A 175 -11.54 -29.19 5.07
N GLY A 176 -10.66 -29.90 5.76
CA GLY A 176 -9.50 -29.34 6.46
C GLY A 176 -8.25 -30.18 6.25
N GLY A 177 -7.09 -29.53 6.20
CA GLY A 177 -5.82 -30.20 5.95
C GLY A 177 -4.68 -29.23 5.70
N ARG A 178 -3.56 -29.80 5.24
CA ARG A 178 -2.35 -29.06 4.89
C ARG A 178 -1.84 -29.47 3.53
N SER A 179 -1.23 -28.56 2.79
CA SER A 179 -0.56 -28.94 1.56
C SER A 179 0.60 -29.92 1.84
N ALA A 180 0.93 -30.75 0.87
CA ALA A 180 1.97 -31.77 1.03
C ALA A 180 3.34 -31.10 1.29
N PRO A 181 4.11 -31.56 2.31
CA PRO A 181 5.33 -30.88 2.76
C PRO A 181 6.52 -31.06 1.81
N ASP A 182 6.39 -31.98 0.85
CA ASP A 182 7.35 -32.28 -0.22
C ASP A 182 7.17 -31.39 -1.46
N LEU A 183 6.14 -30.53 -1.49
CA LEU A 183 5.90 -29.63 -2.63
C LEU A 183 7.06 -28.65 -2.84
N THR A 184 7.45 -28.52 -4.10
CA THR A 184 8.49 -27.61 -4.57
C THR A 184 7.95 -26.66 -5.62
N VAL A 185 8.75 -25.66 -6.00
CA VAL A 185 8.43 -24.76 -7.12
C VAL A 185 8.25 -25.55 -8.43
N ALA A 186 8.97 -26.65 -8.63
CA ALA A 186 8.81 -27.52 -9.79
C ALA A 186 7.37 -28.08 -9.92
N ASP A 187 6.72 -28.40 -8.81
CA ASP A 187 5.36 -28.97 -8.78
C ASP A 187 4.25 -27.96 -9.10
N LEU A 188 4.55 -26.66 -9.04
CA LEU A 188 3.55 -25.62 -9.33
C LEU A 188 3.11 -25.67 -10.79
N ALA A 189 1.82 -25.44 -11.02
CA ALA A 189 1.26 -25.28 -12.36
C ALA A 189 0.55 -23.92 -12.43
N PRO A 190 1.14 -22.86 -13.01
CA PRO A 190 0.45 -21.58 -13.15
C PRO A 190 -0.78 -21.72 -14.05
N TYR A 191 -1.95 -21.93 -13.45
CA TYR A 191 -3.17 -22.20 -14.17
C TYR A 191 -3.62 -20.94 -14.93
N SER A 192 -3.65 -21.01 -16.26
CA SER A 192 -3.84 -19.85 -17.14
C SER A 192 -5.15 -19.89 -17.95
N HIS A 193 -6.19 -20.57 -17.43
CA HIS A 193 -7.46 -20.74 -18.12
C HIS A 193 -8.63 -20.14 -17.35
N TRP A 194 -9.11 -18.99 -17.80
CA TRP A 194 -10.30 -18.30 -17.27
C TRP A 194 -11.15 -17.84 -18.45
N PRO A 195 -12.30 -18.48 -18.74
CA PRO A 195 -13.06 -18.14 -19.95
C PRO A 195 -13.75 -16.78 -19.88
N ASN A 196 -13.77 -16.14 -18.71
CA ASN A 196 -14.57 -14.97 -18.42
C ASN A 196 -13.75 -13.74 -18.01
N ILE A 197 -12.42 -13.79 -18.10
CA ILE A 197 -11.55 -12.66 -17.77
C ILE A 197 -10.75 -12.28 -19.01
N GLU A 198 -10.83 -11.01 -19.40
CA GLU A 198 -10.09 -10.47 -20.54
C GLU A 198 -9.30 -9.22 -20.10
N PRO A 199 -8.02 -9.11 -20.50
CA PRO A 199 -7.26 -7.89 -20.27
C PRO A 199 -7.86 -6.73 -21.07
N CYS A 200 -8.14 -5.61 -20.41
CA CYS A 200 -8.68 -4.42 -21.03
C CYS A 200 -7.56 -3.44 -21.36
N TYR A 201 -6.97 -3.58 -22.55
CA TYR A 201 -5.95 -2.66 -23.05
C TYR A 201 -6.51 -1.29 -23.52
N GLY A 202 -7.84 -1.13 -23.57
CA GLY A 202 -8.54 0.03 -24.13
C GLY A 202 -8.49 1.33 -23.31
N PHE A 203 -7.74 1.36 -22.21
CA PHE A 203 -7.67 2.52 -21.30
C PHE A 203 -6.28 3.18 -21.30
N SER A 204 -5.60 3.25 -22.43
CA SER A 204 -4.39 4.09 -22.57
C SER A 204 -4.66 5.53 -22.11
N ALA A 205 -5.86 6.06 -22.38
CA ALA A 205 -6.32 7.35 -21.87
C ALA A 205 -6.50 7.40 -20.34
N LEU A 206 -6.94 6.32 -19.68
CA LEU A 206 -6.99 6.25 -18.21
C LEU A 206 -5.59 6.14 -17.63
N SER A 207 -4.70 5.37 -18.26
CA SER A 207 -3.30 5.27 -17.84
C SER A 207 -2.58 6.61 -17.96
N GLN A 208 -2.91 7.39 -18.99
CA GLN A 208 -2.47 8.77 -19.17
C GLN A 208 -3.10 9.68 -18.11
N ALA A 209 -4.41 9.57 -17.86
CA ALA A 209 -5.10 10.35 -16.82
C ALA A 209 -4.55 10.06 -15.42
N TRP A 210 -4.20 8.81 -15.09
CA TRP A 210 -3.56 8.44 -13.83
C TRP A 210 -2.14 9.00 -13.72
N ARG A 211 -1.34 8.95 -14.80
CA ARG A 211 -0.03 9.62 -14.83
C ARG A 211 -0.17 11.13 -14.67
N GLU A 212 -1.17 11.73 -15.30
CA GLU A 212 -1.47 13.16 -15.16
C GLU A 212 -1.92 13.51 -13.73
N LEU A 213 -2.73 12.66 -13.09
CA LEU A 213 -3.13 12.81 -11.69
C LEU A 213 -1.94 12.75 -10.74
N ASP A 214 -0.99 11.83 -10.94
CA ASP A 214 0.23 11.76 -10.13
C ASP A 214 1.11 13.01 -10.29
N VAL A 215 1.26 13.50 -11.52
CA VAL A 215 1.96 14.77 -11.79
C VAL A 215 1.23 15.96 -11.14
N ILE A 216 -0.10 16.01 -11.21
CA ILE A 216 -0.91 17.06 -10.57
C ILE A 216 -0.77 17.00 -9.05
N ARG A 217 -0.78 15.79 -8.45
CA ARG A 217 -0.60 15.58 -7.02
C ARG A 217 0.78 16.04 -6.55
N GLU A 218 1.82 15.76 -7.33
CA GLU A 218 3.17 16.23 -7.06
C GLU A 218 3.25 17.77 -7.14
N LYS A 219 2.66 18.38 -8.17
CA LYS A 219 2.59 19.84 -8.32
C LYS A 219 1.82 20.49 -7.16
N ALA A 220 0.69 19.92 -6.76
CA ALA A 220 -0.10 20.40 -5.61
C ALA A 220 0.71 20.32 -4.30
N SER A 221 1.50 19.26 -4.13
CA SER A 221 2.42 19.13 -2.99
C SER A 221 3.49 20.22 -3.00
N ARG A 222 4.13 20.47 -4.14
CA ARG A 222 5.14 21.55 -4.30
C ARG A 222 4.54 22.95 -4.09
N LEU A 223 3.33 23.22 -4.59
CA LEU A 223 2.63 24.49 -4.36
C LEU A 223 2.26 24.68 -2.89
N LYS A 224 1.84 23.62 -2.18
CA LYS A 224 1.60 23.68 -0.73
C LYS A 224 2.89 24.02 0.03
N ALA A 225 4.01 23.39 -0.33
CA ALA A 225 5.32 23.70 0.24
C ALA A 225 5.75 25.16 -0.03
N SER A 226 5.53 25.65 -1.26
CA SER A 226 5.79 27.03 -1.66
C SER A 226 4.93 28.04 -0.89
N LYS A 227 3.62 27.77 -0.73
CA LYS A 227 2.73 28.61 0.09
C LYS A 227 3.20 28.68 1.54
N ALA A 228 3.67 27.57 2.11
CA ALA A 228 4.24 27.55 3.45
C ALA A 228 5.51 28.43 3.55
N TYR A 229 6.36 28.40 2.52
CA TYR A 229 7.54 29.27 2.40
C TYR A 229 7.16 30.75 2.36
N TYR A 230 6.24 31.16 1.46
CA TYR A 230 5.80 32.56 1.36
C TYR A 230 5.08 33.04 2.62
N ARG A 231 4.31 32.16 3.30
CA ARG A 231 3.69 32.51 4.59
C ARG A 231 4.74 32.80 5.66
N LYS A 232 5.82 32.01 5.72
CA LYS A 232 6.95 32.25 6.63
C LYS A 232 7.67 33.56 6.27
N HIS A 233 7.86 33.83 4.99
CA HIS A 233 8.48 35.06 4.51
C HIS A 233 7.63 36.30 4.84
N TYR A 234 6.33 36.27 4.55
CA TYR A 234 5.40 37.36 4.86
C TYR A 234 5.34 37.63 6.37
N ASN A 235 5.28 36.59 7.20
CA ASN A 235 5.34 36.76 8.66
C ASN A 235 6.66 37.38 9.11
N SER A 236 7.78 37.06 8.47
CA SER A 236 9.07 37.68 8.78
C SER A 236 9.13 39.15 8.36
N VAL A 237 8.57 39.51 7.20
CA VAL A 237 8.50 40.88 6.69
C VAL A 237 7.52 41.72 7.51
N SER A 238 6.36 41.17 7.82
CA SER A 238 5.35 41.80 8.69
C SER A 238 5.92 42.06 10.09
N LYS A 239 6.68 41.13 10.69
CA LYS A 239 7.38 41.36 11.95
C LYS A 239 8.41 42.49 11.86
N ARG A 240 9.16 42.58 10.76
CA ARG A 240 10.12 43.67 10.53
C ARG A 240 9.42 45.03 10.36
N LEU A 241 8.33 45.08 9.60
CA LEU A 241 7.52 46.28 9.41
C LEU A 241 6.84 46.71 10.72
N SER A 242 6.33 45.76 11.50
CA SER A 242 5.80 46.01 12.84
C SER A 242 6.87 46.60 13.75
N ALA A 243 8.12 46.10 13.70
CA ALA A 243 9.21 46.65 14.49
C ALA A 243 9.56 48.10 14.09
N ILE A 244 9.61 48.39 12.79
CA ILE A 244 9.88 49.74 12.27
C ILE A 244 8.76 50.72 12.67
N THR A 245 7.50 50.32 12.53
CA THR A 245 6.36 51.16 12.90
C THR A 245 6.30 51.42 14.41
N THR A 246 6.59 50.42 15.25
CA THR A 246 6.74 50.66 16.70
C THR A 246 7.91 51.58 17.03
N MET A 247 9.03 51.48 16.30
CA MET A 247 10.19 52.35 16.52
C MET A 247 9.92 53.80 16.12
N LEU A 248 9.14 54.02 15.06
CA LEU A 248 8.79 55.35 14.57
C LEU A 248 7.69 56.02 15.40
N ASN A 249 6.72 55.25 15.89
CA ASN A 249 5.65 55.79 16.73
C ASN A 249 6.12 56.12 18.15
N TRP A 250 7.18 55.47 18.66
CA TRP A 250 7.73 55.75 19.99
C TRP A 250 8.09 57.25 20.19
N PRO A 251 8.93 57.89 19.36
CA PRO A 251 9.27 59.30 19.54
C PRO A 251 8.05 60.22 19.38
N LEU A 252 7.11 59.89 18.49
CA LEU A 252 5.86 60.64 18.35
C LEU A 252 5.01 60.57 19.63
N CYS A 253 4.91 59.41 20.26
CA CYS A 253 4.25 59.25 21.56
C CYS A 253 4.97 60.03 22.68
N ILE A 254 6.31 60.10 22.67
CA ILE A 254 7.07 60.92 23.61
C ILE A 254 6.76 62.41 23.39
N VAL A 255 6.79 62.87 22.14
CA VAL A 255 6.53 64.28 21.80
C VAL A 255 5.13 64.68 22.21
N THR A 256 4.11 63.87 21.94
CA THR A 256 2.73 64.18 22.36
C THR A 256 2.58 64.17 23.88
N PHE A 257 3.26 63.27 24.58
CA PHE A 257 3.26 63.22 26.05
C PHE A 257 3.94 64.46 26.66
N VAL A 258 5.07 64.90 26.10
CA VAL A 258 5.78 66.13 26.51
C VAL A 258 4.94 67.37 26.19
N PHE A 259 4.29 67.41 25.02
CA PHE A 259 3.42 68.52 24.64
C PHE A 259 2.18 68.60 25.55
N GLY A 260 1.61 67.46 25.95
CA GLY A 260 0.56 67.39 26.96
C GLY A 260 1.01 67.92 28.33
N LEU A 261 2.21 67.57 28.78
CA LEU A 261 2.82 68.10 30.00
C LEU A 261 3.09 69.61 29.94
N LEU A 262 3.51 70.13 28.77
CA LEU A 262 3.72 71.55 28.56
C LEU A 262 2.41 72.34 28.52
N LEU A 263 1.37 71.80 27.88
CA LEU A 263 0.03 72.38 27.92
C LEU A 263 -0.57 72.34 29.33
N ALA A 264 -0.36 71.27 30.09
CA ALA A 264 -0.77 71.19 31.49
C ALA A 264 -0.02 72.19 32.39
N ARG A 265 1.20 72.59 32.02
CA ARG A 265 1.94 73.68 32.68
C ARG A 265 1.54 75.08 32.21
N GLY A 266 1.19 75.24 30.93
CA GLY A 266 0.82 76.53 30.32
C GLY A 266 -0.62 76.95 30.59
N ILE A 267 -1.52 75.98 30.74
CA ILE A 267 -2.90 76.20 31.21
C ILE A 267 -2.84 76.17 32.73
N GLY A 268 -2.47 77.32 33.32
CA GLY A 268 -2.27 77.50 34.74
C GLY A 268 -3.42 76.94 35.59
N TRP A 269 -3.20 75.77 36.19
CA TRP A 269 -3.93 75.30 37.37
C TRP A 269 -3.28 75.88 38.64
N TYR A 270 -3.27 77.21 38.69
CA TYR A 270 -3.06 78.09 39.85
C TYR A 270 -3.65 79.43 39.37
N GLN A 271 -4.95 79.67 39.49
CA GLN A 271 -5.67 80.27 40.63
C GLN A 271 -7.18 80.17 40.30
N GLY A 272 -8.15 79.88 41.16
CA GLY A 272 -8.19 79.53 42.58
C GLY A 272 -9.66 79.21 42.93
N PHE A 273 -9.90 78.21 43.77
CA PHE A 273 -11.11 78.17 44.59
C PHE A 273 -10.81 79.02 45.83
N GLY A 274 -11.26 80.27 45.81
CA GLY A 274 -11.52 81.05 47.02
C GLY A 274 -13.01 80.92 47.35
N PHE A 275 -13.31 80.42 48.54
CA PHE A 275 -14.38 80.99 49.35
C PHE A 275 -13.89 82.32 49.92
#